data_AF-A0ABC8A776-F1
#
_entry.id   AF-A0ABC8A776-F1
#
_cell.length_a   1.000
_cell.length_b   1.000
_cell.length_c   1.000
_cell.angle_alpha   90.00
_cell.angle_beta   90.00
_cell.angle_gamma   90.00
#
_symmetry.space_group_name_H-M   'P 1'
#
loop_
_entity.id
_entity.type
_entity.pdbx_description
1 polymer ?
#
loop_
_entity_poly.entity_id
_entity_poly.type
_entity_poly.pdbx_seq_one_letter_code
_entity_poly.pdbx_strand_id
1 'polypeptide(L)' 'MNEIRKYYLELASRVCDGITPGHLDEWLKWAKANGILLSPWLFISSKTGLSVAEVSERISPWHMEHGKRVDDEYEKIKIV' A
#
# COMPACT_ATOMS: atom_id res chain seq x y z
N MET A 1 -9.94 -0.02 -15.64
CA MET A 1 -9.61 1.12 -14.74
C MET A 1 -10.12 0.89 -13.31
N ASN A 2 -11.35 0.39 -13.12
CA ASN A 2 -11.87 0.06 -11.78
C ASN A 2 -11.14 -1.10 -11.08
N GLU A 3 -10.73 -2.14 -11.81
CA GLU A 3 -10.00 -3.27 -11.21
C GLU A 3 -8.61 -2.88 -10.71
N ILE A 4 -7.90 -1.99 -11.42
CA ILE A 4 -6.62 -1.44 -10.95
C ILE A 4 -6.82 -0.59 -9.68
N ARG A 5 -7.87 0.24 -9.64
CA ARG A 5 -8.19 1.03 -8.44
C ARG A 5 -8.50 0.14 -7.24
N LYS A 6 -9.30 -0.91 -7.43
CA LYS A 6 -9.58 -1.90 -6.38
C LYS A 6 -8.30 -2.54 -5.89
N TYR A 7 -7.41 -2.97 -6.79
CA TYR A 7 -6.14 -3.57 -6.43
C TYR A 7 -5.26 -2.64 -5.57
N TYR A 8 -5.17 -1.36 -5.94
CA TYR A 8 -4.42 -0.37 -5.14
C TYR A 8 -5.03 -0.20 -3.75
N LEU A 9 -6.35 -0.06 -3.66
CA LEU A 9 -7.05 0.12 -2.39
C LEU A 9 -6.97 -1.13 -1.51
N GLU A 10 -7.03 -2.32 -2.09
CA GLU A 10 -6.90 -3.58 -1.36
C GLU A 10 -5.52 -3.68 -0.72
N LEU A 11 -4.44 -3.48 -1.48
CA LEU A 11 -3.08 -3.50 -0.94
C LEU A 11 -2.87 -2.41 0.12
N ALA A 12 -3.36 -1.21 -0.14
CA ALA A 12 -3.25 -0.10 0.81
C ALA A 12 -4.04 -0.39 2.09
N SER A 13 -5.18 -1.08 2.03
CA SER A 13 -5.98 -1.45 3.20
C SER A 13 -5.31 -2.49 4.10
N ARG A 14 -4.32 -3.24 3.59
CA ARG A 14 -3.50 -4.17 4.39
C ARG A 14 -2.50 -3.41 5.27
N VAL A 15 -2.00 -2.29 4.77
CA VAL A 15 -0.94 -1.49 5.42
C VAL A 15 -1.51 -0.32 6.23
N CYS A 16 -2.57 0.31 5.73
CA CYS A 16 -3.09 1.57 6.22
C CYS A 16 -4.50 1.43 6.77
N ASP A 17 -4.79 2.19 7.81
CA ASP A 17 -6.14 2.44 8.31
C ASP A 17 -6.71 3.73 7.70
N GLY A 18 -8.00 3.74 7.39
CA GLY A 18 -8.70 4.92 6.86
C GLY A 18 -8.44 5.29 5.39
N ILE A 19 -7.82 4.42 4.59
CA ILE A 19 -7.63 4.69 3.15
C ILE A 19 -8.98 4.77 2.41
N THR A 20 -9.11 5.77 1.52
CA THR A 20 -10.31 6.03 0.73
C THR A 20 -9.97 6.11 -0.77
N PRO A 21 -10.96 5.92 -1.66
CA PRO A 21 -10.78 6.16 -3.10
C PRO A 21 -10.29 7.59 -3.42
N GLY A 22 -10.71 8.59 -2.64
CA GLY A 22 -10.29 9.98 -2.83
C GLY A 22 -8.77 10.16 -2.69
N HIS A 23 -8.15 9.50 -1.72
CA HIS A 23 -6.69 9.53 -1.54
C HIS A 23 -5.94 8.98 -2.75
N LEU A 24 -6.49 7.92 -3.37
CA LEU A 24 -5.91 7.32 -4.57
C LEU A 24 -6.08 8.26 -5.77
N ASP A 25 -7.25 8.86 -5.95
CA ASP A 25 -7.51 9.76 -7.08
C ASP A 25 -6.63 11.03 -7.03
N GLU A 26 -6.45 11.62 -5.83
CA GLU A 26 -5.53 12.74 -5.62
C GLU A 26 -4.08 12.35 -5.94
N TRP A 27 -3.64 11.20 -5.42
CA TRP A 27 -2.28 10.71 -5.67
C TRP A 27 -2.04 10.42 -7.15
N LEU A 28 -2.99 9.77 -7.85
CA LEU A 28 -2.87 9.49 -9.28
C LEU A 28 -2.77 10.77 -10.12
N LYS A 29 -3.54 11.81 -9.76
CA LYS A 29 -3.47 13.13 -10.40
C LYS A 29 -2.09 13.77 -10.20
N TRP A 30 -1.59 13.77 -8.96
CA TRP A 30 -0.27 14.30 -8.63
C TRP A 30 0.86 13.51 -9.33
N ALA A 31 0.82 12.17 -9.26
CA ALA A 31 1.84 11.31 -9.85
C ALA A 31 1.94 11.50 -11.36
N LYS A 32 0.79 11.58 -12.05
CA LYS A 32 0.75 11.85 -13.50
C LYS A 32 1.32 13.23 -13.84
N ALA A 33 1.02 14.26 -13.05
CA ALA A 33 1.54 15.61 -13.27
C ALA A 33 3.07 15.70 -13.09
N ASN A 34 3.65 14.84 -12.26
CA ASN A 34 5.08 14.83 -11.94
C ASN A 34 5.86 13.71 -12.66
N GLY A 35 5.24 12.96 -13.57
CA GLY A 35 5.89 11.87 -14.30
C GLY A 35 6.31 10.68 -13.40
N ILE A 36 5.65 10.51 -12.25
CA ILE A 36 5.95 9.43 -11.31
C ILE A 36 5.39 8.11 -11.82
N LEU A 37 6.18 7.05 -11.69
CA LEU A 37 5.74 5.68 -11.99
C LEU A 37 4.56 5.29 -11.09
N LEU A 38 3.46 4.82 -11.70
CA LEU A 38 2.30 4.36 -10.96
C LEU A 38 2.57 2.98 -10.36
N SER A 39 2.74 2.92 -9.04
CA SER A 39 2.89 1.67 -8.28
C SER A 39 2.09 1.74 -6.97
N PRO A 40 1.42 0.66 -6.54
CA PRO A 40 0.79 0.58 -5.22
C PRO A 40 1.78 0.86 -4.09
N TRP A 41 3.05 0.42 -4.24
CA TRP A 41 4.09 0.64 -3.23
C TRP A 41 4.41 2.12 -3.07
N LEU A 42 4.51 2.86 -4.18
CA LEU A 42 4.78 4.30 -4.14
C LEU A 42 3.57 5.08 -3.60
N PHE A 43 2.36 4.64 -3.92
CA PHE A 43 1.15 5.20 -3.32
C PHE A 43 1.15 5.03 -1.79
N ILE A 44 1.35 3.81 -1.30
CA ILE A 44 1.34 3.51 0.13
C ILE A 44 2.50 4.21 0.86
N SER A 45 3.69 4.21 0.27
CA SER A 45 4.85 4.96 0.77
C SER A 45 4.52 6.45 0.93
N SER A 46 3.88 7.07 -0.07
CA SER A 46 3.50 8.48 0.00
C SER A 46 2.49 8.82 1.10
N LYS A 47 1.67 7.84 1.53
CA LYS A 47 0.62 8.03 2.55
C LYS A 47 1.08 7.69 3.97
N THR A 48 2.17 6.94 4.10
CA THR A 48 2.66 6.43 5.38
C THR A 48 4.01 7.03 5.79
N GLY A 49 4.76 7.61 4.84
CA GLY A 49 6.13 8.06 5.06
C GLY A 49 7.15 6.92 5.10
N LEU A 50 6.72 5.67 4.97
CA LEU A 50 7.60 4.50 4.89
C LEU A 50 8.37 4.48 3.57
N SER A 51 9.54 3.89 3.59
CA SER A 51 10.26 3.52 2.37
C SER A 51 9.53 2.42 1.61
N VAL A 52 9.82 2.29 0.30
CA VAL A 52 9.26 1.22 -0.54
C VAL A 52 9.61 -0.17 -0.01
N ALA A 53 10.77 -0.34 0.64
CA ALA A 53 11.19 -1.60 1.24
C ALA A 53 10.29 -1.97 2.44
N GLU A 54 10.09 -1.04 3.37
CA GLU A 54 9.21 -1.24 4.53
C GLU A 54 7.75 -1.48 4.10
N VAL A 55 7.29 -0.79 3.04
CA VAL A 55 5.97 -1.08 2.45
C VAL A 55 5.92 -2.49 1.88
N SER A 56 6.99 -2.97 1.24
CA SER A 56 7.04 -4.32 0.71
C SER A 56 6.98 -5.39 1.80
N GLU A 57 7.68 -5.17 2.92
CA GLU A 57 7.64 -6.04 4.09
C GLU A 57 6.22 -6.12 4.69
N ARG A 58 5.47 -5.02 4.65
CA ARG A 58 4.09 -4.96 5.15
C ARG A 58 3.02 -5.46 4.17
N ILE A 59 3.27 -5.40 2.86
CA ILE A 59 2.33 -5.93 1.84
C ILE A 59 2.51 -7.43 1.66
N SER A 60 3.75 -7.91 1.75
CA SER A 60 4.10 -9.32 1.53
C SER A 60 4.68 -10.01 2.79
N PRO A 61 4.17 -9.78 4.02
CA PRO A 61 4.66 -10.50 5.17
C PRO A 61 4.30 -11.96 5.07
N TRP A 62 5.30 -12.79 5.25
CA TRP A 62 5.10 -14.15 5.65
C TRP A 62 6.39 -14.67 6.26
N HIS A 63 6.24 -15.52 7.26
CA HIS A 63 7.32 -16.33 7.80
C HIS A 63 6.91 -17.80 7.78
N MET A 64 7.83 -18.68 8.19
CA MET A 64 7.55 -20.10 8.35
C MET A 64 7.40 -20.43 9.83
N GLU A 65 6.21 -20.84 10.25
CA GLU A 65 5.94 -21.35 11.59
C GLU A 65 5.65 -22.86 11.50
N HIS A 66 6.40 -23.68 12.25
CA HIS A 66 6.26 -25.15 12.21
C HIS A 66 6.30 -25.77 10.80
N GLY A 67 7.10 -25.20 9.89
CA GLY A 67 7.20 -25.66 8.50
C GLY A 67 6.01 -25.27 7.61
N LYS A 68 5.10 -24.41 8.09
CA LYS A 68 3.99 -23.84 7.32
C LYS A 68 4.20 -22.35 7.14
N ARG A 69 3.79 -21.85 5.98
CA ARG A 69 3.76 -20.41 5.72
C ARG A 69 2.65 -19.77 6.56
N VAL A 70 3.00 -18.74 7.32
CA VAL A 70 2.09 -17.95 8.16
C VAL A 70 2.26 -16.47 7.79
N ASP A 71 1.15 -15.75 7.69
CA ASP A 71 1.14 -14.32 7.39
C ASP A 71 1.46 -13.53 8.67
N ASP A 72 2.35 -12.52 8.60
CA ASP A 72 2.57 -11.62 9.74
C ASP A 72 1.44 -10.58 9.81
N GLU A 73 0.90 -10.40 11.02
CA GLU A 73 -0.05 -9.33 11.29
C GLU A 73 0.71 -8.08 11.79
N TYR A 74 0.70 -7.02 10.99
CA TYR A 74 1.18 -5.71 11.41
C TYR A 74 0.04 -4.81 11.86
N GLU A 75 0.30 -3.97 12.85
CA GLU A 75 -0.58 -2.84 13.13
C GLU A 75 -0.64 -1.91 11.91
N LYS A 76 -1.87 -1.55 11.51
CA LYS A 76 -2.12 -0.65 10.40
C LYS A 76 -1.71 0.78 10.73
N ILE A 77 -1.13 1.45 9.76
CA ILE A 77 -0.67 2.84 9.89
C ILE A 77 -1.83 3.78 9.61
N LYS A 78 -2.10 4.72 10.53
CA LYS A 78 -3.03 5.81 10.27
C LYS A 78 -2.44 6.74 9.22
N ILE A 79 -3.22 7.00 8.17
CA ILE A 79 -2.81 7.93 7.13
C ILE A 79 -2.72 9.36 7.65
N VAL A 80 -1.74 10.10 7.12
CA VAL A 80 -1.47 11.51 7.42
C VAL A 80 -2.09 12.44 6.39
#